data_AF-A0A950AS00-F1
#
_entry.id   AF-A0A950AS00-F1
#
_cell.length_a   1.000
_cell.length_b   1.000
_cell.length_c   1.000
_cell.angle_alpha   90.00
_cell.angle_beta   90.00
_cell.angle_gamma   90.00
#
_symmetry.space_group_name_H-M   'P 1'
#
loop_
_entity.id
_entity.type
_entity.pdbx_description
1 polymer ?
#
loop_
_entity_poly.entity_id
_entity_poly.type
_entity_poly.pdbx_seq_one_letter_code
_entity_poly.pdbx_strand_id
1 'polypeptide(L)'
;MSLSRKIVAALDSRPDSGAMSCALTAEDGPHRLTLHLTASGPVGLAFDALEFATTARPEWPSEALLAWGEALARRVSYLMEPLVVLENDTLGGTVELRSHAPTARADLRSYYEVHLGSQGTLRLARVCFDEVTRRRSPASCQMTREVLERLIDDIIASIG
;
A
#
# COMPACT_ATOMS: atom_id res chain seq x y z
N MET A 1 10.16 -10.22 16.24
CA MET A 1 9.60 -8.87 16.00
C MET A 1 8.74 -8.94 14.75
N SER A 2 7.54 -8.36 14.76
CA SER A 2 6.67 -8.31 13.57
C SER A 2 7.31 -7.48 12.44
N LEU A 3 6.83 -7.67 11.22
CA LEU A 3 7.26 -6.92 10.04
C LEU A 3 7.10 -5.40 10.20
N SER A 4 5.97 -4.98 10.78
CA SER A 4 5.66 -3.59 11.11
C SER A 4 6.72 -2.97 12.02
N ARG A 5 7.06 -3.65 13.12
CA ARG A 5 8.13 -3.21 14.04
C ARG A 5 9.51 -3.15 13.40
N LYS A 6 9.84 -4.08 12.48
CA LYS A 6 11.11 -4.05 11.75
C LYS A 6 11.22 -2.81 10.86
N ILE A 7 10.13 -2.42 10.18
CA ILE A 7 10.09 -1.20 9.37
C ILE A 7 10.18 0.05 10.23
N VAL A 8 9.45 0.12 11.35
CA VAL A 8 9.53 1.26 12.28
C VAL A 8 10.93 1.40 12.86
N ALA A 9 11.55 0.31 13.30
CA ALA A 9 12.94 0.34 13.78
C ALA A 9 13.92 0.80 12.69
N ALA A 10 13.70 0.39 11.43
CA ALA A 10 14.50 0.87 10.30
C ALA A 10 14.31 2.38 10.07
N LEU A 11 13.09 2.91 10.22
CA LEU A 11 12.82 4.36 10.16
C LEU A 11 13.50 5.12 11.30
N ASP A 12 13.54 4.58 12.52
CA ASP A 12 14.16 5.21 13.70
C ASP A 12 15.68 5.22 13.64
N SER A 13 16.28 4.20 13.03
CA SER A 13 17.74 4.11 12.88
C SER A 13 18.33 5.08 11.85
N ARG A 14 17.49 5.83 11.12
CA ARG A 14 17.94 6.77 10.09
C ARG A 14 18.52 8.02 10.75
N PRO A 15 19.75 8.42 10.39
CA PRO A 15 20.22 9.76 10.73
C PRO A 15 19.32 10.79 10.03
N ASP A 16 19.15 11.98 10.63
CA ASP A 16 18.45 13.17 10.08
C ASP A 16 19.15 13.76 8.83
N SER A 17 19.72 12.89 7.98
CA SER A 17 20.40 13.21 6.74
C SER A 17 19.33 13.42 5.67
N GLY A 18 19.01 14.69 5.45
CA GLY A 18 17.88 15.19 4.68
C GLY A 18 17.41 14.34 3.50
N ALA A 19 16.09 14.13 3.45
CA ALA A 19 15.23 13.95 2.27
C ALA A 19 15.70 13.07 1.09
N MET A 20 16.68 12.18 1.25
CA MET A 20 17.04 11.26 0.18
C MET A 20 16.02 10.12 0.13
N SER A 21 15.33 10.01 -1.00
CA SER A 21 14.44 8.89 -1.30
C SER A 21 15.20 7.58 -1.21
N CYS A 22 14.60 6.57 -0.59
CA CYS A 22 15.21 5.26 -0.42
C CYS A 22 14.15 4.16 -0.29
N ALA A 23 14.55 2.93 -0.55
CA ALA A 23 13.75 1.76 -0.21
C ALA A 23 14.14 1.23 1.18
N LEU A 24 13.15 1.00 2.04
CA LEU A 24 13.31 0.25 3.29
C LEU A 24 12.67 -1.12 3.13
N THR A 25 13.43 -2.19 3.33
CA THR A 25 12.93 -3.55 3.21
C THR A 25 13.03 -4.27 4.55
N ALA A 26 11.95 -4.97 4.91
CA ALA A 26 11.93 -5.89 6.03
C ALA A 26 11.33 -7.23 5.60
N GLU A 27 11.69 -8.28 6.32
CA GLU A 27 11.21 -9.64 6.11
C GLU A 27 10.80 -10.26 7.43
N ASP A 28 9.73 -11.05 7.47
CA ASP A 28 9.28 -11.82 8.61
C ASP A 28 8.56 -13.10 8.16
N GLY A 29 9.21 -14.25 8.35
CA GLY A 29 8.70 -15.53 7.84
C GLY A 29 8.50 -15.49 6.31
N PRO A 30 7.31 -15.82 5.80
CA PRO A 30 7.04 -15.80 4.36
C PRO A 30 6.76 -14.39 3.83
N HIS A 31 6.81 -13.35 4.66
CA HIS A 31 6.39 -11.99 4.28
C HIS A 31 7.59 -11.08 4.08
N ARG A 32 7.59 -10.32 2.97
CA ARG A 32 8.55 -9.27 2.67
C ARG A 32 7.78 -7.99 2.39
N LEU A 33 8.24 -6.87 2.95
CA LEU A 33 7.70 -5.55 2.66
C LEU A 33 8.82 -4.59 2.27
N THR A 34 8.58 -3.80 1.23
CA THR A 34 9.45 -2.72 0.78
C THR A 34 8.66 -1.41 0.76
N LEU A 35 9.16 -0.41 1.48
CA LEU A 35 8.61 0.94 1.52
C LEU A 35 9.51 1.90 0.75
N HIS A 36 8.99 2.50 -0.32
CA HIS A 36 9.71 3.48 -1.15
C HIS A 36 9.55 4.89 -0.55
N LEU A 37 10.30 5.14 0.51
CA LEU A 37 10.25 6.36 1.30
C LEU A 37 10.81 7.56 0.53
N THR A 38 10.14 8.71 0.63
CA THR A 38 10.60 9.98 0.06
C THR A 38 10.90 11.02 1.14
N ALA A 39 10.23 10.95 2.29
CA ALA A 39 10.55 11.73 3.47
C ALA A 39 10.12 11.02 4.75
N SER A 40 10.81 11.28 5.85
CA SER A 40 10.42 10.82 7.19
C SER A 40 10.70 11.90 8.22
N GLY A 41 9.80 12.06 9.17
CA GLY A 41 9.98 12.89 10.37
C GLY A 41 9.62 12.10 11.63
N PRO A 42 9.56 12.76 12.80
CA PRO A 42 9.28 12.09 14.07
C PRO A 42 7.85 11.54 14.17
N VAL A 43 6.88 12.18 13.50
CA VAL A 43 5.46 11.77 13.54
C VAL A 43 4.99 11.19 12.21
N GLY A 44 5.36 11.83 11.11
CA GLY A 44 4.87 11.51 9.77
C GLY A 44 5.93 10.99 8.83
N LEU A 45 5.47 10.40 7.74
CA LEU A 45 6.31 10.02 6.61
C LEU A 45 5.59 10.28 5.29
N ALA A 46 6.38 10.33 4.23
CA ALA A 46 5.94 10.37 2.85
C ALA A 46 6.62 9.26 2.05
N PHE A 47 5.89 8.61 1.15
CA PHE A 47 6.39 7.53 0.30
C PHE A 47 5.67 7.50 -1.05
N ASP A 48 6.29 6.90 -2.05
CA ASP A 48 5.69 6.75 -3.39
C ASP A 48 4.90 5.45 -3.51
N ALA A 49 5.41 4.37 -2.93
CA ALA A 49 4.72 3.08 -2.89
C ALA A 49 5.12 2.21 -1.70
N LEU A 50 4.20 1.33 -1.32
CA LEU A 50 4.43 0.20 -0.43
C LEU A 50 4.22 -1.08 -1.23
N GLU A 51 5.24 -1.92 -1.25
CA GLU A 51 5.20 -3.24 -1.89
C GLU A 51 5.24 -4.30 -0.81
N PHE A 52 4.39 -5.30 -0.95
CA PHE A 52 4.33 -6.46 -0.08
C PHE A 52 4.35 -7.72 -0.95
N ALA A 53 5.06 -8.74 -0.48
CA ALA A 53 5.09 -10.05 -1.10
C ALA A 53 4.97 -11.12 -0.02
N THR A 54 4.23 -12.19 -0.30
CA THR A 54 4.18 -13.37 0.55
C THR A 54 4.41 -14.66 -0.24
N THR A 55 5.22 -15.54 0.35
CA THR A 55 5.44 -16.91 -0.15
C THR A 55 4.62 -17.96 0.61
N ALA A 56 3.59 -17.54 1.35
CA ALA A 56 2.73 -18.45 2.12
C ALA A 56 2.00 -19.48 1.23
N ARG A 57 1.84 -19.15 -0.05
CA ARG A 57 1.30 -20.03 -1.10
C ARG A 57 2.16 -19.84 -2.36
N PRO A 58 2.35 -20.89 -3.19
CA PRO A 58 3.08 -20.76 -4.45
C PRO A 58 2.31 -19.91 -5.47
N GLU A 59 0.98 -19.95 -5.43
CA GLU A 59 0.09 -19.16 -6.28
C GLU A 59 -1.24 -18.93 -5.55
N TRP A 60 -1.84 -17.77 -5.81
CA TRP A 60 -3.14 -17.35 -5.31
C TRP A 60 -4.19 -17.54 -6.39
N PRO A 61 -5.14 -18.49 -6.23
CA PRO A 61 -6.25 -18.62 -7.16
C PRO A 61 -7.13 -17.36 -7.10
N SER A 62 -7.79 -17.01 -8.21
CA SER A 62 -8.56 -15.76 -8.32
C SER A 62 -9.59 -15.58 -7.20
N GLU A 63 -10.27 -16.63 -6.76
CA GLU A 63 -11.22 -16.54 -5.63
C GLU A 63 -10.52 -16.15 -4.32
N ALA A 64 -9.35 -16.74 -4.03
CA ALA A 64 -8.57 -16.37 -2.84
C ALA A 64 -7.97 -14.97 -2.96
N LEU A 65 -7.58 -14.55 -4.17
CA LEU A 65 -7.07 -13.20 -4.43
C LEU A 65 -8.17 -12.14 -4.25
N LEU A 66 -9.38 -12.43 -4.72
CA LEU A 66 -10.56 -11.59 -4.49
C LEU A 66 -10.90 -11.52 -3.00
N ALA A 67 -10.92 -12.66 -2.31
CA ALA A 67 -11.16 -12.71 -0.87
C ALA A 67 -10.11 -11.91 -0.08
N TRP A 68 -8.84 -11.95 -0.50
CA TRP A 68 -7.77 -11.13 0.07
C TRP A 68 -8.07 -9.63 -0.15
N GLY A 69 -8.42 -9.23 -1.37
CA GLY A 69 -8.83 -7.85 -1.68
C GLY A 69 -10.00 -7.36 -0.83
N GLU A 70 -11.06 -8.15 -0.70
CA GLU A 70 -12.21 -7.78 0.14
C GLU A 70 -11.85 -7.70 1.63
N ALA A 71 -11.02 -8.62 2.13
CA ALA A 71 -10.54 -8.59 3.51
C ALA A 71 -9.70 -7.34 3.78
N LEU A 72 -8.81 -6.98 2.85
CA LEU A 72 -7.99 -5.77 2.92
C LEU A 72 -8.87 -4.51 2.93
N ALA A 73 -9.83 -4.41 2.01
CA ALA A 73 -10.78 -3.30 1.91
C ALA A 73 -11.55 -3.08 3.22
N ARG A 74 -12.02 -4.16 3.87
CA ARG A 74 -12.73 -4.07 5.15
C ARG A 74 -11.85 -3.60 6.30
N ARG A 75 -10.58 -4.00 6.32
CA ARG A 75 -9.62 -3.67 7.40
C ARG A 75 -9.10 -2.24 7.27
N VAL A 76 -8.70 -1.85 6.06
CA VAL A 76 -8.08 -0.55 5.77
C VAL A 76 -9.16 0.53 5.58
N SER A 77 -9.86 0.84 6.67
CA SER A 77 -10.97 1.80 6.73
C SER A 77 -10.57 3.22 7.16
N TYR A 78 -9.30 3.42 7.50
CA TYR A 78 -8.78 4.64 8.12
C TYR A 78 -7.97 5.53 7.17
N LEU A 79 -7.88 5.20 5.88
CA LEU A 79 -7.23 6.05 4.87
C LEU A 79 -8.08 7.27 4.45
N MET A 80 -9.12 7.62 5.23
CA MET A 80 -10.16 8.62 4.97
C MET A 80 -11.03 8.36 3.73
N GLU A 81 -10.50 7.62 2.76
CA GLU A 81 -11.18 7.16 1.56
C GLU A 81 -11.22 5.63 1.61
N PRO A 82 -12.41 4.99 1.75
CA PRO A 82 -12.49 3.55 1.89
C PRO A 82 -12.05 2.87 0.58
N LEU A 83 -11.24 1.83 0.68
CA LEU A 83 -10.87 1.00 -0.46
C LEU A 83 -12.05 0.10 -0.86
N VAL A 84 -12.28 -0.06 -2.15
CA VAL A 84 -13.21 -1.03 -2.71
C VAL A 84 -12.53 -1.83 -3.81
N VAL A 85 -12.90 -3.10 -3.97
CA VAL A 85 -12.50 -3.89 -5.13
C VAL A 85 -13.13 -3.26 -6.37
N LEU A 86 -12.29 -2.88 -7.33
CA LEU A 86 -12.69 -2.28 -8.59
C LEU A 86 -12.80 -3.34 -9.69
N GLU A 87 -11.83 -4.25 -9.75
CA GLU A 87 -11.72 -5.25 -10.80
C GLU A 87 -11.10 -6.55 -10.27
N ASN A 88 -11.56 -7.69 -10.81
CA ASN A 88 -10.94 -9.01 -10.63
C ASN A 88 -10.70 -9.60 -12.02
N ASP A 89 -9.45 -9.57 -12.48
CA ASP A 89 -9.03 -10.17 -13.73
C ASP A 89 -8.61 -11.62 -13.46
N THR A 90 -9.51 -12.55 -13.75
CA THR A 90 -9.31 -13.99 -13.56
C THR A 90 -8.27 -14.56 -14.51
N LEU A 91 -8.06 -13.95 -15.68
CA LEU A 91 -7.10 -14.41 -16.69
C LEU A 91 -5.71 -13.84 -16.42
N GLY A 92 -5.62 -12.55 -16.09
CA GLY A 92 -4.38 -11.88 -15.70
C GLY A 92 -3.90 -12.23 -14.30
N GLY A 93 -4.77 -12.81 -13.45
CA GLY A 93 -4.44 -13.19 -12.09
C GLY A 93 -4.22 -11.98 -11.19
N THR A 94 -5.04 -10.94 -11.35
CA THR A 94 -4.92 -9.69 -10.60
C THR A 94 -6.25 -9.24 -10.02
N VAL A 95 -6.17 -8.53 -8.89
CA VAL A 95 -7.31 -7.81 -8.31
C VAL A 95 -6.88 -6.37 -8.07
N GLU A 96 -7.65 -5.43 -8.60
CA GLU A 96 -7.44 -4.00 -8.38
C GLU A 96 -8.43 -3.49 -7.32
N LEU A 97 -7.91 -2.76 -6.33
CA LEU A 97 -8.70 -1.97 -5.41
C LEU A 97 -8.39 -0.49 -5.60
N ARG A 98 -9.39 0.36 -5.32
CA ARG A 98 -9.23 1.81 -5.37
C ARG A 98 -10.01 2.48 -4.26
N SER A 99 -9.56 3.67 -3.83
CA SER A 99 -10.40 4.55 -3.01
C SER A 99 -11.75 4.81 -3.68
N HIS A 100 -12.84 4.62 -2.94
CA HIS A 100 -14.18 5.00 -3.34
C HIS A 100 -14.47 6.46 -3.00
N ALA A 101 -15.03 7.20 -3.95
CA ALA A 101 -15.37 8.62 -3.82
C ALA A 101 -14.23 9.49 -3.24
N PRO A 102 -13.02 9.47 -3.84
CA PRO A 102 -11.92 10.32 -3.38
C PRO A 102 -12.30 11.79 -3.42
N THR A 103 -11.83 12.55 -2.43
CA THR A 103 -12.17 13.98 -2.35
C THR A 103 -11.43 14.76 -3.44
N ALA A 104 -12.17 15.36 -4.36
CA ALA A 104 -11.57 16.25 -5.36
C ALA A 104 -11.04 17.52 -4.69
N ARG A 105 -9.85 17.96 -5.11
CA ARG A 105 -9.29 19.26 -4.75
C ARG A 105 -9.06 20.04 -6.04
N ALA A 106 -9.92 21.02 -6.30
CA ALA A 106 -10.01 21.68 -7.62
C ALA A 106 -10.16 20.63 -8.74
N ASP A 107 -9.39 20.72 -9.81
CA ASP A 107 -9.45 19.82 -10.98
C ASP A 107 -8.62 18.53 -10.81
N LEU A 108 -8.10 18.29 -9.60
CA LEU A 108 -7.28 17.13 -9.28
C LEU A 108 -8.04 16.16 -8.37
N ARG A 109 -8.04 14.90 -8.77
CA ARG A 109 -8.60 13.79 -7.99
C ARG A 109 -7.49 12.83 -7.63
N SER A 110 -7.14 12.77 -6.35
CA SER A 110 -6.13 11.85 -5.83
C SER A 110 -6.79 10.69 -5.10
N TYR A 111 -6.34 9.46 -5.35
CA TYR A 111 -6.87 8.25 -4.70
C TYR A 111 -5.77 7.23 -4.45
N TYR A 112 -5.99 6.34 -3.48
CA TYR A 112 -5.18 5.14 -3.32
C TYR A 112 -5.58 4.10 -4.36
N GLU A 113 -4.58 3.39 -4.89
CA GLU A 113 -4.74 2.25 -5.79
C GLU A 113 -3.92 1.10 -5.20
N VAL A 114 -4.52 -0.09 -5.14
CA VAL A 114 -3.87 -1.32 -4.69
C VAL A 114 -3.99 -2.37 -5.77
N HIS A 115 -2.87 -2.96 -6.16
CA HIS A 115 -2.83 -4.09 -7.09
C HIS A 115 -2.40 -5.33 -6.34
N LEU A 116 -3.24 -6.37 -6.36
CA LEU A 116 -2.91 -7.71 -5.90
C LEU A 116 -2.57 -8.59 -7.10
N GLY A 117 -1.56 -9.44 -6.95
CA GLY A 117 -1.15 -10.40 -7.99
C GLY A 117 -1.19 -11.84 -7.51
N SER A 118 -1.44 -12.76 -8.44
CA SER A 118 -1.51 -14.21 -8.18
C SER A 118 -0.24 -14.79 -7.56
N GLN A 119 0.91 -14.11 -7.70
CA GLN A 119 2.18 -14.48 -7.06
C GLN A 119 2.27 -14.03 -5.58
N GLY A 120 1.15 -13.66 -4.95
CA GLY A 120 1.13 -13.22 -3.55
C GLY A 120 1.72 -11.83 -3.36
N THR A 121 1.60 -10.96 -4.36
CA THR A 121 2.12 -9.59 -4.33
C THR A 121 1.01 -8.59 -4.09
N LEU A 122 1.35 -7.49 -3.44
CA LEU A 122 0.52 -6.32 -3.23
C LEU A 122 1.36 -5.07 -3.49
N ARG A 123 0.85 -4.14 -4.29
CA ARG A 123 1.41 -2.80 -4.43
C ARG A 123 0.35 -1.78 -4.07
N LEU A 124 0.62 -0.96 -3.06
CA LEU A 124 -0.17 0.22 -2.71
C LEU A 124 0.57 1.47 -3.14
N ALA A 125 -0.12 2.35 -3.86
CA ALA A 125 0.37 3.66 -4.25
C ALA A 125 -0.77 4.68 -4.24
N ARG A 126 -0.43 5.95 -4.43
CA ARG A 126 -1.41 7.01 -4.64
C ARG A 126 -1.25 7.58 -6.04
N VAL A 127 -2.38 7.82 -6.70
CA VAL A 127 -2.44 8.35 -8.06
C VAL A 127 -3.19 9.67 -8.02
N CYS A 128 -2.70 10.66 -8.76
CA CYS A 128 -3.42 11.88 -9.07
C CYS A 128 -3.96 11.77 -10.50
N PHE A 129 -5.24 12.02 -10.68
CA PHE A 129 -5.89 12.14 -11.98
C PHE A 129 -6.26 13.61 -12.23
N ASP A 130 -5.75 14.15 -13.32
CA ASP A 130 -6.07 15.49 -13.82
C ASP A 130 -7.26 15.38 -14.78
N GLU A 131 -8.39 16.00 -14.40
CA GLU A 131 -9.62 15.93 -15.18
C GLU A 131 -9.53 16.73 -16.51
N VAL A 132 -8.66 17.74 -16.57
CA VAL A 132 -8.45 18.59 -17.76
C VAL A 132 -7.60 17.87 -18.79
N THR A 133 -6.44 17.35 -18.37
CA THR A 133 -5.51 16.68 -19.30
C THR A 133 -5.83 15.20 -19.50
N ARG A 134 -6.72 14.63 -18.68
CA ARG A 134 -7.10 13.21 -18.66
C ARG A 134 -5.89 12.29 -18.41
N ARG A 135 -4.89 12.78 -17.66
CA ARG A 135 -3.64 12.07 -17.37
C ARG A 135 -3.58 11.62 -15.92
N ARG A 136 -2.95 10.47 -15.72
CA ARG A 136 -2.56 9.94 -14.41
C ARG A 136 -1.11 10.30 -14.13
N SER A 137 -0.81 10.70 -12.90
CA SER A 137 0.55 10.83 -12.40
C SER A 137 0.67 10.22 -11.00
N PRO A 138 1.86 9.74 -10.60
CA PRO A 138 2.11 9.36 -9.21
C PRO A 138 1.83 10.52 -8.27
N ALA A 139 1.32 10.21 -7.08
CA ALA A 139 1.15 11.15 -5.98
C ALA A 139 1.80 10.58 -4.73
N SER A 140 2.33 11.45 -3.87
CA SER A 140 2.91 11.00 -2.61
C SER A 140 1.82 10.50 -1.65
N CYS A 141 2.07 9.33 -1.06
CA CYS A 141 1.35 8.85 0.11
C CYS A 141 1.91 9.56 1.34
N GLN A 142 1.03 10.13 2.17
CA GLN A 142 1.41 10.77 3.43
C GLN A 142 0.57 10.20 4.56
N MET A 143 1.22 9.75 5.62
CA MET A 143 0.54 9.23 6.81
C MET A 143 1.45 9.34 8.03
N THR A 144 0.87 9.14 9.22
CA THR A 144 1.66 9.02 10.44
C THR A 144 2.35 7.66 10.51
N ARG A 145 3.38 7.56 11.34
CA ARG A 145 4.09 6.30 11.59
C ARG A 145 3.17 5.22 12.17
N GLU A 146 2.25 5.61 13.05
CA GLU A 146 1.26 4.71 13.64
C GLU A 146 0.28 4.17 12.59
N VAL A 147 -0.15 5.03 11.65
CA VAL A 147 -1.01 4.61 10.54
C VAL A 147 -0.27 3.64 9.60
N LEU A 148 1.03 3.86 9.35
CA LEU A 148 1.85 2.91 8.60
C LEU A 148 1.97 1.57 9.33
N GLU A 149 2.26 1.57 10.63
CA GLU A 149 2.38 0.35 11.42
C GLU A 149 1.08 -0.47 11.35
N ARG A 150 -0.05 0.18 11.59
CA ARG A 150 -1.38 -0.44 11.45
C ARG A 150 -1.64 -0.95 10.04
N LEU A 151 -1.26 -0.21 9.00
CA LEU A 151 -1.40 -0.64 7.60
C LEU A 151 -0.62 -1.91 7.30
N ILE A 152 0.60 -2.03 7.80
CA ILE A 152 1.40 -3.24 7.62
C ILE A 152 0.73 -4.43 8.32
N ASP A 153 0.26 -4.23 9.55
CA ASP A 153 -0.41 -5.29 10.32
C ASP A 153 -1.74 -5.71 9.68
N ASP A 154 -2.55 -4.76 9.18
CA ASP A 154 -3.82 -5.04 8.51
C ASP A 154 -3.62 -5.68 7.12
N ILE A 155 -2.54 -5.35 6.39
CA ILE A 155 -2.14 -6.08 5.18
C ILE A 155 -1.86 -7.55 5.54
N ILE A 156 -1.04 -7.82 6.54
CA ILE A 156 -0.71 -9.20 6.94
C ILE A 156 -1.96 -9.95 7.41
N ALA A 157 -2.79 -9.32 8.23
CA ALA A 157 -4.02 -9.92 8.76
C ALA A 157 -5.15 -10.08 7.72
N SER A 158 -5.00 -9.50 6.52
CA SER A 158 -5.91 -9.70 5.39
C SER A 158 -5.57 -10.93 4.55
N ILE A 159 -4.37 -11.51 4.73
CA ILE A 159 -3.91 -12.72 4.06
C ILE A 159 -4.60 -13.92 4.73
N GLY A 160 -5.49 -14.58 4.00
CA GLY A 160 -6.21 -15.78 4.44
C GLY A 160 -5.42 -17.07 4.30
#